data_AF-A0AB39VDS4-F1
#
_entry.id   AF-A0AB39VDS4-F1
#
_cell.length_a   1.000
_cell.length_b   1.000
_cell.length_c   1.000
_cell.angle_alpha   90.00
_cell.angle_beta   90.00
_cell.angle_gamma   90.00
#
_symmetry.space_group_name_H-M   'P 1'
#
loop_
_entity.id
_entity.type
_entity.pdbx_description
1 polymer ?
#
loop_
_entity_poly.entity_id
_entity_poly.type
_entity_poly.pdbx_seq_one_letter_code
_entity_poly.pdbx_strand_id
1 'polypeptide(L)'
;MLSENVKWERESIIMKWTEVGFFHEDLGDWIYDDRYEKEMIKIMKKDKAVFWGEEYNLKWRNYYGENKNEEKYNWELSNCENVYLRRFGNMIYTVPNYLEAHEKHYFFTSMGFTVENMKLIYSNKEILEMEILTLKDVIYQWLFTSHYSDDFINNLKEYASALINQIYFVDDERIDENIDKNFRKIVNLKENEVKLERIDISKFETVDVYLENGTVWQAFLRKNEKLYLNTDVDVSIRIL
;
A
#
# COMPACT_ATOMS: atom_id res chain seq x y z
N MET A 1 -23.61 -8.56 -31.47
CA MET A 1 -23.28 -8.50 -30.03
C MET A 1 -22.10 -9.42 -29.82
N LEU A 2 -20.90 -8.85 -29.71
CA LEU A 2 -19.65 -9.59 -29.48
C LEU A 2 -19.37 -9.54 -27.98
N SER A 3 -19.13 -10.70 -27.40
CA SER A 3 -18.84 -10.91 -25.98
C SER A 3 -17.53 -10.21 -25.59
N GLU A 4 -17.61 -9.29 -24.63
CA GLU A 4 -16.47 -8.67 -23.94
C GLU A 4 -15.79 -9.68 -23.01
N ASN A 5 -15.18 -10.71 -23.59
CA ASN A 5 -14.16 -11.51 -22.93
C ASN A 5 -12.80 -11.03 -23.45
N VAL A 6 -12.41 -9.80 -23.08
CA VAL A 6 -11.00 -9.42 -23.18
C VAL A 6 -10.33 -9.81 -21.87
N LYS A 7 -9.94 -11.08 -21.79
CA LYS A 7 -8.87 -11.52 -20.89
C LYS A 7 -7.59 -10.79 -21.33
N TRP A 8 -7.37 -9.61 -20.79
CA TRP A 8 -6.02 -9.06 -20.72
C TRP A 8 -5.33 -9.86 -19.61
N GLU A 9 -4.38 -10.71 -19.98
CA GLU A 9 -3.40 -11.25 -19.05
C GLU A 9 -2.62 -10.06 -18.48
N ARG A 10 -3.13 -9.47 -17.39
CA ARG A 10 -2.35 -8.53 -16.57
C ARG A 10 -1.14 -9.31 -16.08
N GLU A 11 0.08 -8.86 -16.40
CA GLU A 11 1.27 -9.42 -15.77
C GLU A 11 1.16 -9.14 -14.27
N SER A 12 0.70 -10.13 -13.52
CA SER A 12 0.76 -10.11 -12.07
C SER A 12 2.18 -10.47 -11.66
N ILE A 13 2.66 -9.77 -10.66
CA ILE A 13 3.92 -10.12 -10.01
C ILE A 13 3.56 -10.89 -8.75
N ILE A 14 4.19 -12.05 -8.59
CA ILE A 14 4.10 -12.80 -7.34
C ILE A 14 5.14 -12.24 -6.39
N MET A 15 4.69 -11.71 -5.26
CA MET A 15 5.59 -11.40 -4.15
C MET A 15 5.66 -12.62 -3.26
N LYS A 16 6.88 -13.13 -3.07
CA LYS A 16 7.19 -14.24 -2.17
C LYS A 16 7.98 -13.72 -0.98
N TRP A 17 7.60 -14.18 0.19
CA TRP A 17 8.43 -14.05 1.38
C TRP A 17 9.48 -15.16 1.35
N THR A 18 10.72 -14.82 1.66
CA THR A 18 11.80 -15.79 1.77
C THR A 18 12.63 -15.45 3.00
N GLU A 19 12.71 -16.39 3.94
CA GLU A 19 13.67 -16.35 5.02
C GLU A 19 15.09 -16.48 4.45
N VAL A 20 15.97 -15.54 4.77
CA VAL A 20 17.40 -15.67 4.46
C VAL A 20 18.14 -15.84 5.79
N GLY A 21 18.52 -17.08 6.10
CA GLY A 21 19.40 -17.37 7.23
C GLY A 21 20.84 -16.94 6.92
N PHE A 22 21.43 -16.10 7.76
CA PHE A 22 22.85 -15.80 7.71
C PHE A 22 23.60 -16.79 8.61
N PHE A 23 24.55 -17.54 8.04
CA PHE A 23 25.52 -18.31 8.83
C PHE A 23 26.67 -17.39 9.24
N HIS A 24 26.88 -17.19 10.54
CA HIS A 24 28.15 -16.69 11.06
C HIS A 24 29.08 -17.89 11.27
N GLU A 25 30.23 -17.92 10.57
CA GLU A 25 31.30 -18.87 10.88
C GLU A 25 31.96 -18.53 12.23
N ASP A 26 32.22 -19.59 12.98
CA ASP A 26 32.61 -19.64 14.39
C ASP A 26 33.73 -18.70 14.84
N LEU A 27 33.48 -18.00 15.96
CA LEU A 27 34.50 -17.62 16.92
C LEU A 27 33.97 -17.84 18.35
N GLY A 28 34.26 -19.03 18.91
CA GLY A 28 34.53 -19.25 20.33
C GLY A 28 33.41 -18.98 21.34
N ASP A 29 32.90 -20.08 21.90
CA ASP A 29 32.29 -20.26 23.22
C ASP A 29 31.31 -19.18 23.73
N TRP A 30 30.03 -19.59 23.75
CA TRP A 30 28.81 -18.92 24.24
C TRP A 30 28.20 -17.90 23.26
N ILE A 31 27.46 -18.42 22.28
CA ILE A 31 26.62 -17.62 21.38
C ILE A 31 25.16 -17.91 21.71
N TYR A 32 24.43 -16.89 22.17
CA TYR A 32 22.98 -16.82 22.03
C TYR A 32 22.70 -16.86 20.52
N ASP A 33 22.11 -17.95 20.04
CA ASP A 33 21.70 -18.14 18.65
C ASP A 33 20.44 -17.30 18.36
N ASP A 34 20.58 -15.97 18.46
CA ASP A 34 19.60 -15.05 17.93
C ASP A 34 19.80 -14.99 16.41
N ARG A 35 19.21 -15.96 15.71
CA ARG A 35 19.00 -15.88 14.27
C ARG A 35 18.18 -14.62 13.99
N TYR A 36 18.85 -13.56 13.54
CA TYR A 36 18.17 -12.45 12.89
C TYR A 36 17.69 -12.94 11.52
N GLU A 37 16.51 -13.56 11.51
CA GLU A 37 15.78 -13.87 10.29
C GLU A 37 15.43 -12.52 9.65
N LYS A 38 16.12 -12.18 8.55
CA LYS A 38 15.67 -11.07 7.70
C LYS A 38 14.65 -11.62 6.74
N GLU A 39 13.39 -11.19 6.88
CA GLU A 39 12.40 -11.50 5.87
C GLU A 39 12.73 -10.69 4.61
N MET A 40 12.92 -11.38 3.49
CA MET A 40 13.22 -10.74 2.22
C MET A 40 12.00 -10.83 1.31
N ILE A 41 11.61 -9.69 0.77
CA ILE A 41 10.60 -9.61 -0.29
C ILE A 41 11.25 -9.99 -1.60
N LYS A 42 10.68 -11.00 -2.23
CA LYS A 42 11.07 -11.48 -3.55
C LYS A 42 9.96 -11.23 -4.55
N ILE A 43 10.17 -10.25 -5.43
CA ILE A 43 9.30 -9.99 -6.58
C ILE A 43 9.69 -11.00 -7.66
N MET A 44 8.72 -11.77 -8.15
CA MET A 44 8.91 -12.80 -9.16
C MET A 44 8.34 -12.38 -10.51
N LYS A 45 9.10 -12.58 -11.59
CA LYS A 45 8.57 -12.61 -12.95
C LYS A 45 8.68 -14.04 -13.46
N LYS A 46 7.54 -14.72 -13.65
CA LYS A 46 7.51 -16.17 -13.88
C LYS A 46 8.27 -16.88 -12.74
N ASP A 47 9.25 -17.73 -13.07
CA ASP A 47 10.03 -18.50 -12.09
C ASP A 47 11.33 -17.81 -11.63
N LYS A 48 11.55 -16.54 -12.00
CA LYS A 48 12.78 -15.81 -11.65
C LYS A 48 12.54 -14.73 -10.60
N ALA A 49 13.39 -14.73 -9.58
CA ALA A 49 13.53 -13.62 -8.63
C ALA A 49 14.04 -12.40 -9.39
N VAL A 50 13.33 -11.29 -9.34
CA VAL A 50 13.72 -10.06 -10.05
C VAL A 50 13.98 -8.87 -9.12
N PHE A 51 13.56 -8.96 -7.85
CA PHE A 51 14.00 -8.04 -6.81
C PHE A 51 14.08 -8.77 -5.46
N TRP A 52 15.01 -8.30 -4.63
CA TRP A 52 15.23 -8.71 -3.25
C TRP A 52 15.34 -7.45 -2.40
N GLY A 53 14.48 -7.31 -1.38
CA GLY A 53 14.54 -6.18 -0.44
C GLY A 53 14.17 -6.62 0.96
N GLU A 54 14.78 -6.01 1.97
CA GLU A 54 14.50 -6.29 3.38
C GLU A 54 13.07 -5.85 3.76
N GLU A 55 12.49 -6.61 4.69
CA GLU A 55 11.13 -6.60 5.26
C GLU A 55 10.51 -5.24 5.55
N TYR A 56 11.31 -4.25 5.96
CA TYR A 56 10.81 -2.98 6.51
C TYR A 56 9.93 -2.15 5.57
N ASN A 57 9.78 -2.56 4.31
CA ASN A 57 8.93 -1.90 3.30
C ASN A 57 7.52 -2.52 3.17
N LEU A 58 7.21 -3.64 3.85
CA LEU A 58 5.86 -4.21 3.92
C LEU A 58 5.55 -4.58 5.37
N LYS A 59 4.71 -3.78 6.04
CA LYS A 59 4.14 -4.19 7.32
C LYS A 59 2.88 -5.00 7.08
N TRP A 60 2.97 -6.28 7.37
CA TRP A 60 1.82 -7.17 7.46
C TRP A 60 1.37 -7.24 8.92
N ARG A 61 0.07 -7.19 9.18
CA ARG A 61 -0.45 -7.37 10.54
C ARG A 61 -1.71 -8.22 10.48
N ASN A 62 -1.63 -9.45 10.98
CA ASN A 62 -2.84 -10.24 11.25
C ASN A 62 -3.57 -9.61 12.43
N TYR A 63 -4.88 -9.37 12.28
CA TYR A 63 -5.69 -8.89 13.40
C TYR A 63 -6.31 -10.03 14.23
N TYR A 64 -6.13 -11.30 13.83
CA TYR A 64 -6.70 -12.44 14.53
C TYR A 64 -5.67 -13.16 15.42
N GLY A 65 -5.66 -12.77 16.70
CA GLY A 65 -5.00 -13.45 17.81
C GLY A 65 -5.26 -12.73 19.14
N GLU A 66 -5.39 -13.46 20.25
CA GLU A 66 -5.64 -12.90 21.59
C GLU A 66 -4.53 -11.95 22.10
N ASN A 67 -3.42 -11.85 21.38
CA ASN A 67 -2.35 -10.90 21.60
C ASN A 67 -2.38 -9.78 20.54
N LYS A 68 -3.02 -8.65 20.88
CA LYS A 68 -3.10 -7.42 20.06
C LYS A 68 -1.75 -6.78 19.66
N ASN A 69 -0.62 -7.37 20.03
CA ASN A 69 0.73 -6.88 19.79
C ASN A 69 1.65 -7.89 19.08
N GLU A 70 1.13 -9.02 18.62
CA GLU A 70 1.91 -9.92 17.80
C GLU A 70 1.75 -9.51 16.33
N GLU A 71 2.76 -8.82 15.79
CA GLU A 71 3.11 -8.91 14.37
C GLU A 71 3.51 -10.36 14.10
N LYS A 72 2.52 -11.27 14.14
CA LYS A 72 2.63 -12.53 13.43
C LYS A 72 2.78 -12.13 11.98
N TYR A 73 3.58 -12.91 11.23
CA TYR A 73 3.71 -12.90 9.78
C TYR A 73 3.11 -14.21 9.29
N ASN A 74 1.95 -14.22 8.61
CA ASN A 74 1.33 -15.47 8.17
C ASN A 74 2.13 -16.00 6.99
N TRP A 75 3.01 -16.92 7.33
CA TRP A 75 3.54 -18.03 6.55
C TRP A 75 2.51 -18.73 5.63
N GLU A 76 1.19 -18.60 5.89
CA GLU A 76 0.13 -19.21 5.07
C GLU A 76 -0.26 -18.40 3.82
N LEU A 77 0.15 -17.14 3.68
CA LEU A 77 -0.07 -16.34 2.46
C LEU A 77 1.12 -16.47 1.51
N SER A 78 1.41 -17.70 1.10
CA SER A 78 2.56 -18.06 0.26
C SER A 78 2.62 -17.38 -1.12
N ASN A 79 1.62 -16.58 -1.50
CA ASN A 79 1.58 -15.80 -2.73
C ASN A 79 0.69 -14.54 -2.59
N CYS A 80 1.27 -13.33 -2.57
CA CYS A 80 0.51 -12.14 -2.95
C CYS A 80 0.38 -12.16 -4.48
N GLU A 81 -0.64 -12.86 -4.98
CA GLU A 81 -0.71 -13.30 -6.37
C GLU A 81 -1.10 -12.19 -7.37
N ASN A 82 -1.59 -11.04 -6.89
CA ASN A 82 -2.19 -10.00 -7.74
C ASN A 82 -1.73 -8.58 -7.37
N VAL A 83 -0.41 -8.36 -7.34
CA VAL A 83 0.17 -7.01 -7.33
C VAL A 83 0.45 -6.57 -8.76
N TYR A 84 -0.04 -5.38 -9.12
CA TYR A 84 0.12 -4.76 -10.42
C TYR A 84 1.21 -3.68 -10.39
N LEU A 85 1.80 -3.38 -11.54
CA LEU A 85 2.71 -2.25 -11.70
C LEU A 85 2.02 -1.07 -12.39
N ARG A 86 2.21 0.12 -11.83
CA ARG A 86 1.66 1.38 -12.34
C ARG A 86 2.77 2.41 -12.55
N ARG A 87 2.88 2.97 -13.74
CA ARG A 87 3.88 4.00 -14.03
C ARG A 87 3.36 5.39 -13.69
N PHE A 88 4.21 6.22 -13.09
CA PHE A 88 3.95 7.65 -12.94
C PHE A 88 5.25 8.45 -12.99
N GLY A 89 5.39 9.31 -14.01
CA GLY A 89 6.65 9.98 -14.31
C GLY A 89 7.78 8.99 -14.61
N ASN A 90 8.89 9.12 -13.89
CA ASN A 90 10.06 8.24 -13.95
C ASN A 90 10.05 7.13 -12.87
N MET A 91 8.90 6.89 -12.25
CA MET A 91 8.70 5.89 -11.21
C MET A 91 7.67 4.84 -11.63
N ILE A 92 7.74 3.67 -11.02
CA ILE A 92 6.81 2.56 -11.15
C ILE A 92 6.41 2.13 -9.74
N TYR A 93 5.11 2.02 -9.49
CA TYR A 93 4.52 1.72 -8.19
C TYR A 93 3.83 0.37 -8.20
N THR A 94 3.88 -0.33 -7.07
CA THR A 94 3.07 -1.54 -6.86
C THR A 94 1.66 -1.16 -6.43
N VAL A 95 0.64 -1.75 -7.04
CA VAL A 95 -0.76 -1.55 -6.66
C VAL A 95 -1.41 -2.92 -6.48
N PRO A 96 -1.90 -3.26 -5.28
CA PRO A 96 -2.53 -4.55 -5.04
C PRO A 96 -3.94 -4.56 -5.64
N ASN A 97 -4.50 -5.76 -5.80
CA ASN A 97 -5.94 -5.90 -5.86
C ASN A 97 -6.55 -5.60 -4.48
N TYR A 98 -6.91 -4.34 -4.23
CA TYR A 98 -7.43 -3.88 -2.94
C TYR A 98 -8.65 -4.66 -2.42
N LEU A 99 -9.52 -5.15 -3.30
CA LEU A 99 -10.67 -5.95 -2.86
C LEU A 99 -10.22 -7.30 -2.31
N GLU A 100 -9.32 -7.98 -3.02
CA GLU A 100 -8.73 -9.24 -2.57
C GLU A 100 -7.88 -9.03 -1.31
N ALA A 101 -7.20 -7.89 -1.18
CA ALA A 101 -6.49 -7.51 0.03
C ALA A 101 -7.43 -7.45 1.24
N HIS A 102 -8.57 -6.81 1.05
CA HIS A 102 -9.57 -6.72 2.07
C HIS A 102 -10.20 -8.07 2.42
N GLU A 103 -10.64 -8.86 1.43
CA GLU A 103 -11.25 -10.20 1.60
C GLU A 103 -10.32 -11.17 2.34
N LYS A 104 -9.02 -11.08 2.10
CA LYS A 104 -8.00 -11.92 2.75
C LYS A 104 -7.44 -11.30 4.03
N HIS A 105 -8.03 -10.20 4.51
CA HIS A 105 -7.63 -9.45 5.70
C HIS A 105 -6.13 -9.13 5.75
N TYR A 106 -5.55 -8.75 4.61
CA TYR A 106 -4.17 -8.26 4.56
C TYR A 106 -4.11 -6.80 4.15
N PHE A 107 -3.16 -6.09 4.74
CA PHE A 107 -2.79 -4.74 4.34
C PHE A 107 -1.54 -4.80 3.47
N PHE A 108 -1.48 -3.89 2.51
CA PHE A 108 -0.40 -3.81 1.54
C PHE A 108 0.19 -2.41 1.55
N THR A 109 1.47 -2.31 1.85
CA THR A 109 2.23 -1.08 1.69
C THR A 109 2.75 -1.00 0.25
N SER A 110 2.41 0.07 -0.45
CA SER A 110 2.89 0.28 -1.81
C SER A 110 4.36 0.65 -1.84
N MET A 111 5.08 0.20 -2.87
CA MET A 111 6.48 0.48 -3.12
C MET A 111 6.66 1.23 -4.43
N GLY A 112 7.61 2.17 -4.45
CA GLY A 112 8.04 2.90 -5.64
C GLY A 112 9.43 2.49 -6.11
N PHE A 113 9.57 2.26 -7.42
CA PHE A 113 10.83 1.93 -8.09
C PHE A 113 11.15 2.96 -9.16
N THR A 114 12.42 3.31 -9.35
CA THR A 114 12.81 4.12 -10.50
C THR A 114 12.72 3.30 -11.79
N VAL A 115 12.40 3.96 -12.90
CA VAL A 115 12.44 3.32 -14.22
C VAL A 115 13.82 2.72 -14.52
N GLU A 116 14.91 3.37 -14.09
CA GLU A 116 16.27 2.83 -14.28
C GLU A 116 16.48 1.52 -13.53
N ASN A 117 16.01 1.42 -12.28
CA ASN A 117 16.05 0.17 -11.53
C ASN A 117 15.23 -0.92 -12.23
N MET A 118 14.06 -0.54 -12.77
CA MET A 118 13.18 -1.49 -13.46
C MET A 118 13.69 -1.92 -14.84
N LYS A 119 14.55 -1.13 -15.50
CA LYS A 119 15.19 -1.52 -16.77
C LYS A 119 16.16 -2.70 -16.64
N LEU A 120 16.61 -3.01 -15.43
CA LEU A 120 17.39 -4.23 -15.16
C LEU A 120 16.57 -5.51 -15.39
N ILE A 121 15.24 -5.38 -15.41
CA ILE A 121 14.28 -6.49 -15.39
C ILE A 121 13.36 -6.45 -16.61
N TYR A 122 12.90 -5.25 -16.99
CA TYR A 122 11.97 -5.01 -18.08
C TYR A 122 12.64 -4.27 -19.21
N SER A 123 12.32 -4.64 -20.44
CA SER A 123 12.71 -3.85 -21.61
C SER A 123 12.02 -2.48 -21.58
N ASN A 124 12.63 -1.51 -22.28
CA ASN A 124 12.02 -0.18 -22.46
C ASN A 124 10.60 -0.28 -23.04
N LYS A 125 10.36 -1.25 -23.94
CA LYS A 125 9.04 -1.49 -24.53
C LYS A 125 8.03 -1.90 -23.46
N GLU A 126 8.36 -2.89 -22.64
CA GLU A 126 7.49 -3.37 -21.55
C GLU A 126 7.18 -2.25 -20.54
N ILE A 127 8.18 -1.44 -20.17
CA ILE A 127 7.97 -0.29 -19.26
C ILE A 127 7.03 0.76 -19.87
N LEU A 128 7.13 1.01 -21.17
CA LEU A 128 6.25 1.96 -21.87
C LEU A 128 4.81 1.45 -21.97
N GLU A 129 4.63 0.13 -22.04
CA GLU A 129 3.33 -0.55 -22.09
C GLU A 129 2.68 -0.70 -20.70
N MET A 130 3.41 -0.46 -19.59
CA MET A 130 2.84 -0.46 -18.24
C MET A 130 1.73 0.60 -18.10
N GLU A 131 0.63 0.20 -17.46
CA GLU A 131 -0.49 1.11 -17.20
C GLU A 131 -0.06 2.28 -16.32
N ILE A 132 -0.67 3.44 -16.55
CA ILE A 132 -0.39 4.65 -15.77
C ILE A 132 -1.14 4.56 -14.43
N LEU A 133 -0.53 5.07 -13.36
CA LEU A 133 -1.17 5.24 -12.06
C LEU A 133 -2.38 6.17 -12.18
N THR A 134 -3.54 5.74 -11.69
CA THR A 134 -4.80 6.48 -11.79
C THR A 134 -5.17 7.17 -10.48
N LEU A 135 -6.09 8.14 -10.53
CA LEU A 135 -6.67 8.75 -9.33
C LEU A 135 -7.27 7.70 -8.40
N LYS A 136 -7.93 6.69 -8.98
CA LYS A 136 -8.55 5.59 -8.25
C LYS A 136 -7.53 4.76 -7.48
N ASP A 137 -6.39 4.46 -8.09
CA ASP A 137 -5.29 3.73 -7.43
C ASP A 137 -4.79 4.49 -6.20
N VAL A 138 -4.63 5.81 -6.33
CA VAL A 138 -4.14 6.69 -5.25
C VAL A 138 -5.15 6.82 -4.12
N ILE A 139 -6.44 7.00 -4.42
CA ILE A 139 -7.50 7.07 -3.41
C ILE A 139 -7.61 5.76 -2.64
N TYR A 140 -7.52 4.61 -3.33
CA TYR A 140 -7.57 3.31 -2.66
C TYR A 140 -6.33 3.03 -1.84
N GLN A 141 -5.16 3.40 -2.33
CA GLN A 141 -3.95 3.33 -1.54
C GLN A 141 -4.10 4.11 -0.24
N TRP A 142 -4.56 5.36 -0.33
CA TRP A 142 -4.85 6.21 0.83
C TRP A 142 -5.83 5.56 1.80
N LEU A 143 -6.99 5.09 1.34
CA LEU A 143 -7.97 4.44 2.21
C LEU A 143 -7.39 3.21 2.95
N PHE A 144 -6.51 2.45 2.30
CA PHE A 144 -5.93 1.23 2.87
C PHE A 144 -4.82 1.52 3.90
N THR A 145 -4.22 2.71 3.90
CA THR A 145 -3.31 3.16 4.99
C THR A 145 -4.03 3.33 6.33
N SER A 146 -5.37 3.34 6.34
CA SER A 146 -6.15 3.35 7.59
C SER A 146 -6.07 2.05 8.38
N HIS A 147 -5.67 0.96 7.71
CA HIS A 147 -5.71 -0.39 8.26
C HIS A 147 -7.07 -0.80 8.84
N TYR A 148 -8.16 -0.20 8.34
CA TYR A 148 -9.51 -0.59 8.74
C TYR A 148 -9.92 -1.92 8.07
N SER A 149 -10.56 -2.79 8.85
CA SER A 149 -11.07 -4.09 8.41
C SER A 149 -12.46 -4.34 8.99
N ASP A 150 -13.35 -4.91 8.19
CA ASP A 150 -14.72 -5.28 8.56
C ASP A 150 -15.19 -6.40 7.62
N ASP A 151 -15.63 -7.51 8.20
CA ASP A 151 -15.90 -8.78 7.50
C ASP A 151 -17.13 -8.71 6.56
N PHE A 152 -17.93 -7.64 6.61
CA PHE A 152 -19.18 -7.52 5.85
C PHE A 152 -19.07 -6.69 4.56
N ILE A 153 -17.88 -6.18 4.23
CA ILE A 153 -17.67 -5.32 3.06
C ILE A 153 -17.40 -6.17 1.81
N ASN A 154 -18.19 -5.97 0.77
CA ASN A 154 -18.09 -6.74 -0.47
C ASN A 154 -17.56 -5.93 -1.66
N ASN A 155 -17.30 -4.63 -1.48
CA ASN A 155 -16.70 -3.77 -2.50
C ASN A 155 -16.05 -2.51 -1.91
N LEU A 156 -15.23 -1.84 -2.73
CA LEU A 156 -14.44 -0.68 -2.31
C LEU A 156 -15.29 0.57 -1.97
N LYS A 157 -16.53 0.66 -2.47
CA LYS A 157 -17.44 1.77 -2.14
C LYS A 157 -18.05 1.58 -0.74
N GLU A 158 -18.40 0.35 -0.41
CA GLU A 158 -18.80 -0.06 0.94
C GLU A 158 -17.64 0.15 1.91
N TYR A 159 -16.42 -0.27 1.54
CA TYR A 159 -15.22 -0.04 2.35
C TYR A 159 -15.04 1.43 2.73
N ALA A 160 -15.02 2.31 1.73
CA ALA A 160 -14.88 3.74 1.95
C ALA A 160 -15.99 4.29 2.86
N SER A 161 -17.24 3.85 2.66
CA SER A 161 -18.36 4.32 3.47
C SER A 161 -18.28 3.84 4.92
N ALA A 162 -17.89 2.58 5.13
CA ALA A 162 -17.71 1.99 6.46
C ALA A 162 -16.58 2.69 7.22
N LEU A 163 -15.42 2.87 6.59
CA LEU A 163 -14.29 3.61 7.16
C LEU A 163 -14.70 5.05 7.55
N ILE A 164 -15.39 5.78 6.66
CA ILE A 164 -15.83 7.16 6.96
C ILE A 164 -16.73 7.20 8.19
N ASN A 165 -17.64 6.23 8.34
CA ASN A 165 -18.52 6.14 9.50
C ASN A 165 -17.79 5.79 10.80
N GLN A 166 -16.54 5.34 10.73
CA GLN A 166 -15.70 5.04 11.89
C GLN A 166 -14.86 6.22 12.34
N ILE A 167 -14.82 7.32 11.58
CA ILE A 167 -14.01 8.48 11.93
C ILE A 167 -14.68 9.23 13.08
N TYR A 168 -13.98 9.28 14.21
CA TYR A 168 -14.40 9.99 15.42
C TYR A 168 -13.92 11.45 15.41
N PHE A 169 -12.66 11.68 15.03
CA PHE A 169 -12.00 12.98 15.14
C PHE A 169 -10.86 13.12 14.12
N VAL A 170 -10.61 14.34 13.65
CA VAL A 170 -9.48 14.66 12.76
C VAL A 170 -8.67 15.81 13.34
N ASP A 171 -7.34 15.67 13.38
CA ASP A 171 -6.40 16.71 13.87
C ASP A 171 -6.16 17.86 12.87
N ASP A 172 -7.25 18.32 12.23
CA ASP A 172 -7.33 19.49 11.36
C ASP A 172 -8.76 20.03 11.36
N GLU A 173 -8.97 21.19 11.99
CA GLU A 173 -10.30 21.80 12.16
C GLU A 173 -11.07 21.94 10.84
N ARG A 174 -10.37 22.18 9.72
CA ARG A 174 -11.00 22.38 8.40
C ARG A 174 -11.62 21.09 7.87
N ILE A 175 -11.05 19.95 8.24
CA ILE A 175 -11.57 18.63 7.90
C ILE A 175 -12.59 18.18 8.93
N ASP A 176 -12.31 18.40 10.22
CA ASP A 176 -13.11 17.97 11.37
C ASP A 176 -14.51 18.61 11.40
N GLU A 177 -14.64 19.89 11.01
CA GLU A 177 -15.93 20.61 11.00
C GLU A 177 -17.04 19.86 10.23
N ASN A 178 -16.67 19.08 9.21
CA ASN A 178 -17.62 18.24 8.49
C ASN A 178 -16.96 16.99 7.89
N ILE A 179 -16.58 16.06 8.78
CA ILE A 179 -15.92 14.80 8.44
C ILE A 179 -16.61 14.07 7.28
N ASP A 180 -17.90 13.74 7.41
CA ASP A 180 -18.63 12.96 6.38
C ASP A 180 -18.57 13.63 5.02
N LYS A 181 -18.89 14.94 4.94
CA LYS A 181 -18.86 15.69 3.68
C LYS A 181 -17.45 15.76 3.09
N ASN A 182 -16.45 16.03 3.91
CA ASN A 182 -15.06 16.21 3.46
C ASN A 182 -14.49 14.90 2.93
N PHE A 183 -14.65 13.78 3.65
CA PHE A 183 -14.18 12.49 3.18
C PHE A 183 -14.97 11.98 1.97
N ARG A 184 -16.31 12.14 1.96
CA ARG A 184 -17.11 11.79 0.77
C ARG A 184 -16.72 12.60 -0.45
N LYS A 185 -16.30 13.86 -0.30
CA LYS A 185 -15.77 14.65 -1.41
C LYS A 185 -14.48 14.04 -1.95
N ILE A 186 -13.54 13.65 -1.08
CA ILE A 186 -12.25 13.06 -1.46
C ILE A 186 -12.45 11.75 -2.24
N VAL A 187 -13.24 10.81 -1.72
CA VAL A 187 -13.43 9.49 -2.37
C VAL A 187 -14.20 9.57 -3.69
N ASN A 188 -14.89 10.69 -3.96
CA ASN A 188 -15.64 10.94 -5.19
C ASN A 188 -14.95 11.96 -6.13
N LEU A 189 -13.69 12.32 -5.87
CA LEU A 189 -12.92 13.19 -6.76
C LEU A 189 -12.85 12.60 -8.17
N LYS A 190 -12.89 13.48 -9.17
CA LYS A 190 -12.77 13.10 -10.58
C LYS A 190 -11.40 13.48 -11.14
N GLU A 191 -10.94 12.72 -12.13
CA GLU A 191 -9.64 12.91 -12.80
C GLU A 191 -9.43 14.33 -13.36
N ASN A 192 -10.51 15.05 -13.69
CA ASN A 192 -10.46 16.42 -14.19
C ASN A 192 -10.46 17.50 -13.09
N GLU A 193 -10.66 17.13 -11.82
CA GLU A 193 -10.75 18.07 -10.68
C GLU A 193 -9.43 18.21 -9.92
N VAL A 194 -8.56 17.21 -10.03
CA VAL A 194 -7.32 17.11 -9.27
C VAL A 194 -6.17 16.64 -10.13
N LYS A 195 -4.95 16.88 -9.65
CA LYS A 195 -3.72 16.42 -10.29
C LYS A 195 -2.96 15.56 -9.29
N LEU A 196 -2.48 14.41 -9.76
CA LEU A 196 -1.50 13.62 -9.03
C LEU A 196 -0.16 14.36 -9.01
N GLU A 197 0.47 14.45 -7.85
CA GLU A 197 1.74 15.15 -7.65
C GLU A 197 2.74 14.23 -6.99
N ARG A 198 4.01 14.33 -7.43
CA ARG A 198 5.10 13.72 -6.66
C ARG A 198 5.49 14.63 -5.51
N ILE A 199 5.58 14.08 -4.30
CA ILE A 199 5.94 14.81 -3.09
C ILE A 199 7.03 14.10 -2.33
N ASP A 200 7.92 14.86 -1.69
CA ASP A 200 8.89 14.31 -0.76
C ASP A 200 8.25 14.30 0.63
N ILE A 201 7.65 13.15 1.01
CA ILE A 201 6.88 12.98 2.25
C ILE A 201 7.68 13.40 3.49
N SER A 202 9.01 13.22 3.49
CA SER A 202 9.89 13.60 4.61
C SER A 202 9.86 15.10 4.95
N LYS A 203 9.31 15.94 4.05
CA LYS A 203 9.17 17.39 4.20
C LYS A 203 7.76 17.82 4.64
N PHE A 204 6.93 16.90 5.11
CA PHE A 204 5.55 17.13 5.52
C PHE A 204 5.34 16.66 6.95
N GLU A 205 4.42 17.33 7.64
CA GLU A 205 3.90 16.89 8.93
C GLU A 205 2.71 15.95 8.69
N THR A 206 2.52 14.94 9.53
CA THR A 206 1.34 14.08 9.46
C THR A 206 0.16 14.75 10.16
N VAL A 207 -1.04 14.46 9.68
CA VAL A 207 -2.30 14.82 10.30
C VAL A 207 -3.09 13.54 10.53
N ASP A 208 -3.46 13.34 11.78
CA ASP A 208 -4.03 12.09 12.24
C ASP A 208 -5.56 12.13 12.22
N VAL A 209 -6.13 10.97 11.93
CA VAL A 209 -7.55 10.66 11.92
C VAL A 209 -7.77 9.55 12.92
N TYR A 210 -8.63 9.80 13.89
CA TYR A 210 -8.90 8.89 14.99
C TYR A 210 -10.18 8.12 14.67
N LEU A 211 -10.08 6.79 14.69
CA LEU A 211 -11.23 5.92 14.47
C LEU A 211 -11.86 5.52 15.81
N GLU A 212 -13.16 5.25 15.82
CA GLU A 212 -13.96 4.81 16.98
C GLU A 212 -13.40 3.54 17.63
N ASN A 213 -12.74 2.68 16.85
CA ASN A 213 -12.10 1.46 17.34
C ASN A 213 -10.73 1.70 18.04
N GLY A 214 -10.28 2.96 18.14
CA GLY A 214 -9.01 3.36 18.75
C GLY A 214 -7.82 3.39 17.79
N THR A 215 -8.00 3.06 16.52
CA THR A 215 -6.93 3.17 15.51
C THR A 215 -6.62 4.63 15.22
N VAL A 216 -5.33 4.97 15.18
CA VAL A 216 -4.83 6.27 14.70
C VAL A 216 -4.33 6.11 13.27
N TRP A 217 -5.00 6.76 12.34
CA TRP A 217 -4.67 6.76 10.92
C TRP A 217 -4.00 8.08 10.53
N GLN A 218 -2.73 8.02 10.09
CA GLN A 218 -1.99 9.18 9.60
C GLN A 218 -2.46 9.58 8.20
N ALA A 219 -3.70 10.03 8.06
CA ALA A 219 -4.40 10.11 6.78
C ALA A 219 -3.90 11.23 5.86
N PHE A 220 -3.34 12.30 6.41
CA PHE A 220 -2.94 13.45 5.60
C PHE A 220 -1.51 13.91 5.89
N LEU A 221 -0.98 14.64 4.91
CA LEU A 221 0.30 15.31 4.96
C LEU A 221 0.07 16.81 4.85
N ARG A 222 0.61 17.57 5.80
CA ARG A 222 0.52 19.02 5.86
C ARG A 222 1.85 19.66 5.52
N LYS A 223 1.80 20.71 4.71
CA LYS A 223 2.95 21.57 4.45
C LYS A 223 2.50 23.00 4.24
N ASN A 224 2.83 23.86 5.21
CA ASN A 224 2.21 25.17 5.36
C ASN A 224 0.67 25.00 5.44
N GLU A 225 -0.09 25.85 4.74
CA GLU A 225 -1.56 25.80 4.70
C GLU A 225 -2.14 24.67 3.83
N LYS A 226 -1.30 23.90 3.11
CA LYS A 226 -1.76 22.91 2.13
C LYS A 226 -1.87 21.52 2.74
N LEU A 227 -2.88 20.77 2.30
CA LEU A 227 -3.13 19.41 2.74
C LEU A 227 -3.11 18.42 1.57
N TYR A 228 -2.49 17.28 1.81
CA TYR A 228 -2.24 16.23 0.83
C TYR A 228 -2.68 14.88 1.42
N LEU A 229 -3.11 13.94 0.59
CA LEU A 229 -3.37 12.57 1.05
C LEU A 229 -2.06 11.88 1.43
N ASN A 230 -2.00 11.23 2.58
CA ASN A 230 -0.88 10.37 2.91
C ASN A 230 -1.10 8.97 2.31
N THR A 231 -0.32 8.63 1.29
CA THR A 231 -0.46 7.34 0.59
C THR A 231 0.67 6.36 0.98
N ASP A 232 1.56 6.74 1.90
CA ASP A 232 2.82 6.05 2.22
C ASP A 232 3.83 5.95 1.04
N VAL A 233 3.53 6.56 -0.11
CA VAL A 233 4.47 6.71 -1.24
C VAL A 233 4.53 8.16 -1.71
N ASP A 234 5.54 8.48 -2.49
CA ASP A 234 5.82 9.83 -2.97
C ASP A 234 4.85 10.34 -4.06
N VAL A 235 3.61 9.81 -4.13
CA VAL A 235 2.54 10.29 -5.00
C VAL A 235 1.30 10.61 -4.19
N SER A 236 0.79 11.82 -4.34
CA SER A 236 -0.35 12.30 -3.56
C SER A 236 -1.27 13.21 -4.38
N ILE A 237 -2.38 13.58 -3.76
CA ILE A 237 -3.36 14.55 -4.24
C ILE A 237 -3.43 15.68 -3.22
N ARG A 238 -3.29 16.92 -3.69
CA ARG A 238 -3.59 18.10 -2.88
C ARG A 238 -5.10 18.27 -2.78
N ILE A 239 -5.63 18.32 -1.57
CA ILE A 239 -7.08 18.45 -1.34
C ILE A 239 -7.49 19.82 -0.78
N LEU A 240 -6.55 20.55 -0.19
CA LEU A 240 -6.66 21.94 0.26
C LEU A 240 -5.39 22.71 -0.16
#